data_AF-A0A7W0P1Z7-F1
#
_entry.id   AF-A0A7W0P1Z7-F1
#
_cell.length_a   1.000
_cell.length_b   1.000
_cell.length_c   1.000
_cell.angle_alpha   90.00
_cell.angle_beta   90.00
_cell.angle_gamma   90.00
#
_symmetry.space_group_name_H-M   'P 1'
#
loop_
_entity.id
_entity.type
_entity.pdbx_description
1 polymer ?
#
loop_
_entity_poly.entity_id
_entity_poly.type
_entity_poly.pdbx_seq_one_letter_code
_entity_poly.pdbx_strand_id
1 'polypeptide(L)'
;MGLAAFLIGVLLIIAALVIWQHAPRATTTPVYGVEDAVAFVLERLPAPVSVRLGEAGVRRILEWEVFYLQGLAQDHRSQAVETVAGPYLPAVEYIGQQIEAFLGKVYSPRDIEEVLELEVVYLKAIGAIGDPAEES
;
A
#
# COMPACT_ATOMS: atom_id res chain seq x y z
N MET A 1 0.89 -44.27 -34.38
CA MET A 1 0.09 -43.03 -34.36
C MET A 1 -0.16 -42.48 -32.94
N GLY A 2 -0.22 -43.32 -31.89
CA GLY A 2 -0.48 -42.84 -30.52
C GLY A 2 0.64 -42.01 -29.86
N LEU A 3 1.91 -42.35 -30.10
CA LEU A 3 3.05 -41.64 -29.47
C LEU A 3 3.21 -40.21 -29.99
N ALA A 4 3.00 -40.00 -31.30
CA ALA A 4 3.04 -38.67 -31.90
C ALA A 4 1.91 -37.77 -31.37
N ALA A 5 0.69 -38.31 -31.25
CA ALA A 5 -0.44 -37.57 -30.68
C ALA A 5 -0.22 -37.21 -29.20
N PHE A 6 0.39 -38.11 -28.43
CA PHE A 6 0.74 -37.86 -27.04
C PHE A 6 1.77 -36.72 -26.88
N LEU A 7 2.85 -36.75 -27.68
CA LEU A 7 3.88 -35.70 -27.64
C LEU A 7 3.32 -34.33 -28.02
N ILE A 8 2.43 -34.27 -29.02
CA ILE A 8 1.75 -33.03 -29.41
C ILE A 8 0.85 -32.53 -28.27
N GLY A 9 0.10 -33.42 -27.62
CA GLY A 9 -0.73 -33.04 -26.47
C GLY A 9 0.09 -32.46 -25.31
N VAL A 10 1.21 -33.10 -24.98
CA VAL A 10 2.14 -32.62 -23.93
C VAL A 10 2.76 -31.28 -24.32
N LEU A 11 3.19 -31.11 -25.58
CA LEU A 11 3.73 -29.85 -26.07
C LEU A 11 2.72 -28.71 -25.95
N LEU A 12 1.45 -28.95 -26.29
CA LEU A 12 0.39 -27.96 -26.18
C LEU A 12 0.10 -27.58 -24.72
N ILE A 13 0.14 -28.54 -23.81
CA ILE A 13 -0.03 -28.29 -22.36
C ILE A 13 1.13 -27.45 -21.82
N ILE A 14 2.38 -27.79 -22.19
CA ILE A 14 3.56 -27.03 -21.78
C ILE A 14 3.53 -25.62 -22.38
N ALA A 15 3.16 -25.48 -23.66
CA ALA A 15 3.01 -24.19 -24.30
C ALA A 15 1.93 -23.33 -23.62
N ALA A 16 0.78 -23.92 -23.27
CA ALA A 16 -0.28 -23.24 -22.53
C ALA A 16 0.17 -22.80 -21.13
N LEU A 17 0.93 -23.65 -20.42
CA LEU A 17 1.52 -23.31 -19.11
C LEU A 17 2.55 -22.19 -19.22
N VAL A 18 3.41 -22.22 -20.24
CA VAL A 18 4.41 -21.17 -20.48
C VAL A 18 3.74 -19.85 -20.86
N ILE A 19 2.70 -19.88 -21.70
CA ILE A 19 1.90 -18.71 -22.07
C ILE A 19 1.12 -18.18 -20.86
N TRP A 20 0.66 -19.04 -19.95
CA TRP A 20 0.01 -18.61 -18.70
C TRP A 20 1.02 -17.97 -17.73
N GLN A 21 2.24 -18.49 -17.64
CA GLN A 21 3.33 -17.88 -16.86
C GLN A 21 3.83 -16.57 -17.47
N HIS A 22 3.75 -16.45 -18.80
CA HIS A 22 4.09 -15.25 -19.58
C HIS A 22 2.88 -14.43 -19.99
N ALA A 23 1.71 -14.68 -19.38
CA ALA A 23 0.62 -13.72 -19.47
C ALA A 23 1.25 -12.43 -18.96
N PRO A 24 1.36 -11.37 -19.80
CA PRO A 24 1.96 -10.14 -19.36
C PRO A 24 1.23 -9.80 -18.08
N ARG A 25 1.94 -9.73 -16.95
CA ARG A 25 1.41 -9.04 -15.78
C ARG A 25 0.93 -7.74 -16.37
N ALA A 26 -0.38 -7.55 -16.38
CA ALA A 26 -0.96 -6.37 -16.98
C ALA A 26 -0.11 -5.22 -16.46
N THR A 27 0.47 -4.44 -17.37
CA THR A 27 1.20 -3.21 -17.04
C THR A 27 0.15 -2.22 -16.53
N THR A 28 -0.48 -2.58 -15.42
CA THR A 28 -1.39 -1.78 -14.65
C THR A 28 -0.47 -1.15 -13.65
N THR A 29 -0.20 0.14 -13.82
CA THR A 29 0.38 0.95 -12.76
C THR A 29 -0.29 0.56 -11.43
N PRO A 30 0.45 0.20 -10.38
CA PRO A 30 -0.16 -0.20 -9.12
C PRO A 30 -1.05 0.94 -8.64
N VAL A 31 -2.35 0.66 -8.49
CA VAL A 31 -3.34 1.63 -8.04
C VAL A 31 -3.49 1.47 -6.54
N TYR A 32 -3.18 2.51 -5.79
CA TYR A 32 -3.49 2.57 -4.38
C TYR A 32 -5.01 2.71 -4.18
N GLY A 33 -5.62 1.74 -3.51
CA GLY A 33 -7.01 1.78 -3.04
C GLY A 33 -7.04 1.83 -1.52
N VAL A 34 -7.71 2.84 -0.95
CA VAL A 34 -7.82 3.03 0.51
C VAL A 34 -8.50 1.82 1.15
N GLU A 35 -9.53 1.28 0.52
CA GLU A 35 -10.28 0.12 1.04
C GLU A 35 -9.40 -1.13 1.16
N ASP A 36 -8.56 -1.39 0.16
CA ASP A 36 -7.63 -2.52 0.16
C ASP A 36 -6.52 -2.32 1.21
N ALA A 37 -6.02 -1.09 1.35
CA ALA A 37 -5.06 -0.72 2.39
C ALA A 37 -5.66 -0.91 3.79
N VAL A 38 -6.92 -0.48 4.01
CA VAL A 38 -7.63 -0.66 5.29
C VAL A 38 -7.74 -2.15 5.64
N ALA A 39 -8.15 -2.99 4.68
CA ALA A 39 -8.26 -4.43 4.91
C ALA A 39 -6.90 -5.05 5.25
N PHE A 40 -5.85 -4.66 4.51
CA PHE A 40 -4.49 -5.14 4.73
C PHE A 40 -3.94 -4.77 6.11
N VAL A 41 -4.14 -3.51 6.52
CA VAL A 41 -3.69 -2.98 7.81
C VAL A 41 -4.45 -3.66 8.95
N LEU A 42 -5.78 -3.75 8.87
CA LEU A 42 -6.59 -4.35 9.93
C LEU A 42 -6.24 -5.80 10.22
N GLU A 43 -5.89 -6.57 9.19
CA GLU A 43 -5.47 -7.98 9.33
C GLU A 43 -4.17 -8.12 10.12
N ARG A 44 -3.31 -7.09 10.10
CA ARG A 44 -1.93 -7.13 10.64
C ARG A 44 -1.73 -6.25 11.88
N LEU A 45 -2.69 -5.39 12.18
CA LEU A 45 -2.61 -4.45 13.29
C LEU A 45 -2.61 -5.20 14.64
N PRO A 46 -1.77 -4.81 15.61
CA PRO A 46 -1.80 -5.41 16.94
C PRO A 46 -3.21 -5.34 17.54
N ALA A 47 -3.68 -6.44 18.13
CA ALA A 47 -5.06 -6.54 18.65
C ALA A 47 -5.47 -5.38 19.57
N PRO A 48 -4.63 -4.87 20.49
CA PRO A 48 -4.99 -3.71 21.30
C PRO A 48 -5.24 -2.43 20.47
N VAL A 49 -4.46 -2.22 19.41
CA VAL A 49 -4.58 -1.06 18.51
C VAL A 49 -5.83 -1.22 17.64
N SER A 50 -6.05 -2.42 17.09
CA SER A 50 -7.23 -2.76 16.28
C SER A 50 -8.54 -2.55 17.05
N VAL A 51 -8.60 -2.92 18.32
CA VAL A 51 -9.76 -2.67 19.18
C VAL A 51 -9.99 -1.17 19.44
N ARG A 52 -8.93 -0.37 19.60
CA ARG A 52 -9.06 1.08 19.85
C ARG A 52 -9.50 1.85 18.61
N LEU A 53 -8.88 1.57 17.47
CA LEU A 53 -9.15 2.31 16.22
C LEU A 53 -10.37 1.77 15.50
N GLY A 54 -10.49 0.45 15.41
CA GLY A 54 -11.41 -0.24 14.50
C GLY A 54 -11.18 0.14 13.03
N GLU A 55 -12.00 -0.43 12.15
CA GLU A 55 -11.94 -0.14 10.71
C GLU A 55 -12.08 1.35 10.41
N ALA A 56 -13.05 2.01 11.04
CA ALA A 56 -13.30 3.42 10.82
C ALA A 56 -12.14 4.31 11.29
N GLY A 57 -11.33 3.86 12.26
CA GLY A 57 -10.15 4.60 12.72
C GLY A 57 -8.99 4.45 11.76
N VAL A 58 -8.70 3.22 11.33
CA VAL A 58 -7.67 2.93 10.32
C VAL A 58 -7.97 3.69 9.02
N ARG A 59 -9.21 3.62 8.53
CA ARG A 59 -9.62 4.34 7.31
C ARG A 59 -9.36 5.84 7.39
N ARG A 60 -9.73 6.46 8.52
CA ARG A 60 -9.55 7.91 8.69
C ARG A 60 -8.07 8.31 8.73
N ILE A 61 -7.21 7.49 9.32
CA ILE A 61 -5.76 7.75 9.32
C ILE A 61 -5.24 7.75 7.87
N LEU A 62 -5.54 6.71 7.10
CA LEU A 62 -5.08 6.57 5.71
C LEU A 62 -5.65 7.67 4.78
N GLU A 63 -6.93 8.03 4.94
CA GLU A 63 -7.51 9.13 4.17
C GLU A 63 -6.80 10.46 4.44
N TRP A 64 -6.53 10.79 5.70
CA TRP A 64 -5.84 12.03 6.07
C TRP A 64 -4.36 12.04 5.65
N GLU A 65 -3.71 10.88 5.61
CA GLU A 65 -2.37 10.74 5.03
C GLU A 65 -2.38 11.08 3.53
N VAL A 66 -3.34 10.54 2.78
CA VAL A 66 -3.49 10.87 1.35
C VAL A 66 -3.69 12.38 1.17
N PHE A 67 -4.53 13.02 1.99
CA PHE A 67 -4.70 14.48 1.97
C PHE A 67 -3.39 15.23 2.27
N TYR A 68 -2.63 14.79 3.28
CA TYR A 68 -1.35 15.37 3.63
C TYR A 68 -0.35 15.31 2.48
N LEU A 69 -0.19 14.12 1.88
CA LEU A 69 0.72 13.89 0.76
C LEU A 69 0.31 14.70 -0.49
N GLN A 70 -0.99 14.83 -0.76
CA GLN A 70 -1.49 15.69 -1.83
C GLN A 70 -1.15 17.17 -1.59
N GLY A 71 -1.27 17.65 -0.36
CA GLY A 71 -0.87 19.01 0.03
C GLY A 71 0.63 19.25 -0.21
N LEU A 72 1.47 18.34 0.28
CA LEU A 72 2.92 18.39 0.05
C LEU A 72 3.27 18.43 -1.44
N ALA A 73 2.62 17.60 -2.25
CA ALA A 73 2.82 17.56 -3.71
C ALA A 73 2.43 18.87 -4.39
N GLN A 74 1.42 19.59 -3.89
CA GLN A 74 1.03 20.90 -4.43
C GLN A 74 2.04 21.99 -4.07
N ASP A 75 2.55 21.98 -2.84
CA ASP A 75 3.45 22.99 -2.29
C ASP A 75 4.88 22.85 -2.84
N HIS A 76 5.33 21.62 -3.11
CA HIS A 76 6.73 21.31 -3.49
C HIS A 76 6.90 20.86 -4.95
N ARG A 77 6.02 21.29 -5.87
CA ARG A 77 6.04 20.88 -7.30
C ARG A 77 7.39 21.02 -8.02
N SER A 78 8.31 21.85 -7.52
CA SER A 78 9.63 22.13 -8.10
C SER A 78 10.81 21.43 -7.41
N GLN A 79 10.60 20.72 -6.30
CA GLN A 79 11.62 19.93 -5.62
C GLN A 79 11.37 18.46 -5.86
N ALA A 80 12.42 17.73 -6.29
CA ALA A 80 12.43 16.28 -6.22
C ALA A 80 12.49 15.90 -4.73
N VAL A 81 11.33 15.82 -4.10
CA VAL A 81 11.24 15.30 -2.73
C VAL A 81 11.40 13.80 -2.85
N GLU A 82 12.37 13.24 -2.13
CA GLU A 82 12.44 11.81 -1.87
C GLU A 82 11.15 11.45 -1.12
N THR A 83 10.19 10.84 -1.79
CA THR A 83 8.89 10.51 -1.20
C THR A 83 9.11 9.45 -0.12
N VAL A 84 9.27 9.88 1.13
CA VAL A 84 9.37 8.98 2.27
C VAL A 84 7.96 8.50 2.61
N ALA A 85 7.59 7.33 2.11
CA ALA A 85 6.40 6.62 2.60
C ALA A 85 6.67 6.09 4.01
N GLY A 86 5.74 6.33 4.94
CA GLY A 86 5.79 5.80 6.31
C GLY A 86 5.64 6.83 7.42
N PRO A 87 5.88 6.42 8.69
CA PRO A 87 5.67 7.27 9.86
C PRO A 87 6.67 8.42 9.88
N TYR A 88 6.30 9.52 9.22
CA TYR A 88 7.01 10.79 9.29
C TYR A 88 6.35 11.67 10.35
N LEU A 89 7.13 12.16 11.31
CA LEU A 89 6.59 12.86 12.49
C LEU A 89 5.64 14.03 12.12
N PRO A 90 5.94 14.89 11.13
CA PRO A 90 4.98 15.89 10.64
C PRO A 90 3.67 15.33 10.06
N ALA A 91 3.70 14.16 9.42
CA ALA A 91 2.49 13.50 8.93
C ALA A 91 1.64 12.99 10.10
N VAL A 92 2.26 12.34 11.09
CA VAL A 92 1.59 11.82 12.29
C VAL A 92 0.92 12.95 13.07
N GLU A 93 1.63 14.06 13.30
CA GLU A 93 1.09 15.24 13.98
C GLU A 93 -0.06 15.87 13.19
N TYR A 94 0.11 16.05 11.88
CA TYR A 94 -0.93 16.59 11.01
C TYR A 94 -2.20 15.75 11.07
N ILE A 95 -2.09 14.42 10.86
CA ILE A 95 -3.23 13.49 10.86
C ILE A 95 -3.95 13.55 12.21
N GLY A 96 -3.22 13.48 13.33
CA GLY A 96 -3.80 13.56 14.67
C GLY A 96 -4.58 14.86 14.89
N GLN A 97 -3.99 16.00 14.52
CA GLN A 97 -4.63 17.32 14.65
C GLN A 97 -5.90 17.44 13.78
N GLN A 98 -5.87 16.96 12.54
CA GLN A 98 -7.05 17.04 11.66
C GLN A 98 -8.18 16.14 12.17
N ILE A 99 -7.88 14.91 12.60
CA ILE A 99 -8.89 14.00 13.16
C ILE A 99 -9.53 14.59 14.42
N GLU A 100 -8.74 15.19 15.30
CA GLU A 100 -9.26 15.87 16.49
C GLU A 100 -10.13 17.07 16.11
N ALA A 101 -9.65 17.96 15.23
CA ALA A 101 -10.35 19.17 14.85
C ALA A 101 -11.69 18.91 14.13
N PHE A 102 -11.74 17.93 13.24
CA PHE A 102 -12.94 17.67 12.42
C PHE A 102 -13.91 16.66 13.05
N LEU A 103 -13.42 15.74 13.89
CA LEU A 103 -14.22 14.62 14.39
C LEU A 103 -14.27 14.53 15.91
N GLY A 104 -13.51 15.36 16.63
CA GLY A 104 -13.44 15.34 18.10
C GLY A 104 -12.84 14.06 18.67
N LYS A 105 -12.10 13.29 17.86
CA LYS A 105 -11.48 12.03 18.28
C LYS A 105 -9.98 12.23 18.45
N VAL A 106 -9.45 11.74 19.57
CA VAL A 106 -8.02 11.80 19.86
C VAL A 106 -7.44 10.42 19.66
N TYR A 107 -6.47 10.32 18.75
CA TYR A 107 -5.69 9.11 18.53
C TYR A 107 -4.28 9.30 19.08
N SER A 108 -3.74 8.23 19.67
CA SER A 108 -2.36 8.20 20.10
C SER A 108 -1.44 8.36 18.87
N PRO A 109 -0.36 9.18 18.94
CA PRO A 109 0.64 9.23 17.88
C PRO A 109 1.16 7.84 17.51
N ARG A 110 1.39 6.99 18.52
CA ARG A 110 1.82 5.61 18.31
C ARG A 110 0.80 4.76 17.54
N ASP A 111 -0.50 4.99 17.75
CA ASP A 111 -1.53 4.23 17.03
C ASP A 111 -1.59 4.65 15.54
N ILE A 112 -1.28 5.92 15.26
CA ILE A 112 -1.13 6.44 13.90
C ILE A 112 0.12 5.85 13.26
N GLU A 113 1.27 5.92 13.92
CA GLU A 113 2.54 5.34 13.47
C GLU A 113 2.40 3.87 13.05
N GLU A 114 1.77 3.04 13.89
CA GLU A 114 1.59 1.60 13.61
C GLU A 114 0.71 1.35 12.36
N VAL A 115 -0.26 2.23 12.08
CA VAL A 115 -1.05 2.17 10.84
C VAL A 115 -0.19 2.56 9.64
N LEU A 116 0.60 3.63 9.74
CA LEU A 116 1.46 4.11 8.65
C LEU A 116 2.60 3.12 8.35
N GLU A 117 3.16 2.47 9.36
CA GLU A 117 4.17 1.41 9.18
C GLU A 117 3.62 0.24 8.37
N LEU A 118 2.40 -0.20 8.67
CA LEU A 118 1.74 -1.27 7.91
C LEU A 118 1.33 -0.81 6.50
N GLU A 119 1.04 0.47 6.32
CA GLU A 119 0.79 1.02 4.98
C GLU A 119 2.04 0.96 4.10
N VAL A 120 3.23 1.25 4.63
CA VAL A 120 4.50 1.06 3.89
C VAL A 120 4.66 -0.38 3.43
N VAL A 121 4.32 -1.34 4.29
CA VAL A 121 4.36 -2.76 3.92
C VAL A 121 3.36 -3.06 2.80
N TYR A 122 2.17 -2.49 2.85
CA TYR A 122 1.18 -2.60 1.78
C TYR A 122 1.67 -2.00 0.47
N LEU A 123 2.19 -0.78 0.50
CA LEU A 123 2.75 -0.08 -0.66
C LEU A 123 3.89 -0.87 -1.31
N LYS A 124 4.77 -1.48 -0.51
CA LYS A 124 5.81 -2.40 -1.01
C LYS A 124 5.20 -3.65 -1.65
N ALA A 125 4.18 -4.25 -1.02
CA ALA A 125 3.54 -5.47 -1.50
C ALA A 125 2.86 -5.28 -2.87
N ILE A 126 2.28 -4.09 -3.12
CA ILE A 126 1.69 -3.75 -4.43
C ILE A 126 2.71 -3.19 -5.43
N GLY A 127 3.98 -3.01 -5.02
CA GLY A 127 5.03 -2.43 -5.86
C GLY A 127 4.89 -0.92 -6.10
N ALA A 128 4.15 -0.21 -5.25
CA ALA A 128 3.99 1.25 -5.32
C ALA A 128 5.23 2.00 -4.81
N ILE A 129 6.04 1.38 -3.95
CA ILE A 129 7.34 1.89 -3.50
C ILE A 129 8.40 0.78 -3.58
N GLY A 130 9.64 1.16 -3.88
CA GLY A 130 10.79 0.26 -3.98
C GLY A 130 11.83 0.54 -2.90
N ASP A 131 12.89 -0.27 -2.87
CA ASP A 131 14.06 0.03 -2.05
C ASP A 131 14.77 1.29 -2.57
N PRO A 132 15.39 2.10 -1.68
CA PRO A 132 16.12 3.28 -2.10
C PRO A 132 17.18 2.87 -3.13
N ALA A 133 17.34 3.68 -4.17
CA ALA A 133 18.40 3.44 -5.15
C ALA A 133 19.75 3.48 -4.41
N GLU A 134 20.53 2.41 -4.49
CA GLU A 134 21.93 2.45 -4.06
C GLU A 134 22.63 3.50 -4.94
N GLU A 135 22.98 4.64 -4.36
CA GLU A 135 23.78 5.67 -5.02
C GLU A 135 25.06 5.00 -5.55
N SER A 136 25.17 4.90 -6.87
CA SER A 136 26.32 4.33 -7.58
C SER A 136 27.35 5.39 -7.90
#